data_AF-A0A1A8JRE8-F1
#
_entry.id   AF-A0A1A8JRE8-F1
#
_cell.length_a   1.000
_cell.length_b   1.000
_cell.length_c   1.000
_cell.angle_alpha   90.00
_cell.angle_beta   90.00
_cell.angle_gamma   90.00
#
_symmetry.space_group_name_H-M   'P 1'
#
loop_
_entity.id
_entity.type
_entity.pdbx_description
1 polymer ?
#
loop_
_entity_poly.entity_id
_entity_poly.type
_entity_poly.pdbx_seq_one_letter_code
_entity_poly.pdbx_strand_id
1 'polypeptide(L)'
;VDCVDPTCSGHGACHHGECHCNPGWGGISCEILKSTCPDQCSSHGTFNTDTGTCVCEAKWTGADCSIEVCVVDCGPHGSCIGGVCHCEG
;
A
#
# COMPACT_ATOMS: atom_id res chain seq x y z
N VAL A 1 -5.07 -29.29 -13.39
CA VAL A 1 -3.84 -28.61 -12.89
C VAL A 1 -4.13 -28.29 -11.44
N ASP A 2 -3.40 -28.91 -10.54
CA ASP A 2 -3.56 -28.66 -9.11
C ASP A 2 -2.78 -27.39 -8.74
N CYS A 3 -3.16 -26.72 -7.65
CA CYS A 3 -2.45 -25.53 -7.21
C CYS A 3 -1.00 -25.88 -6.86
N VAL A 4 -0.07 -24.94 -7.09
CA VAL A 4 1.36 -25.10 -6.73
C VAL A 4 1.51 -25.41 -5.24
N ASP A 5 0.66 -24.82 -4.41
CA ASP A 5 0.51 -25.13 -3.00
C ASP A 5 -0.93 -25.59 -2.71
N PRO A 6 -1.16 -26.85 -2.27
CA PRO A 6 -2.50 -27.35 -1.94
C PRO A 6 -3.15 -26.64 -0.73
N THR A 7 -2.35 -25.96 0.09
CA THR A 7 -2.79 -25.18 1.25
C THR A 7 -2.72 -23.67 1.02
N CYS A 8 -2.24 -23.20 -0.13
CA CYS A 8 -2.07 -21.78 -0.42
C CYS A 8 -1.40 -21.04 0.76
N SER A 9 -0.22 -21.49 1.17
CA SER A 9 0.55 -20.99 2.32
C SER A 9 -0.20 -21.01 3.68
N GLY A 10 -1.31 -21.74 3.79
CA GLY A 10 -2.20 -21.69 4.96
C GLY A 10 -3.01 -20.40 5.05
N HIS A 11 -3.00 -19.58 3.99
CA HIS A 11 -3.63 -18.28 3.92
C HIS A 11 -4.67 -18.18 2.80
N GLY A 12 -5.15 -19.32 2.30
CA GLY A 12 -6.19 -19.38 1.27
C GLY A 12 -6.70 -20.80 1.05
N ALA A 13 -7.52 -20.96 0.02
CA ALA A 13 -8.04 -22.25 -0.42
C ALA A 13 -7.76 -22.47 -1.92
N CYS A 14 -7.31 -23.67 -2.27
CA CYS A 14 -7.07 -24.05 -3.66
C CYS A 14 -8.38 -24.40 -4.37
N HIS A 15 -8.69 -23.69 -5.46
CA HIS A 15 -9.84 -23.96 -6.31
C HIS A 15 -9.40 -24.02 -7.79
N HIS A 16 -9.59 -25.18 -8.44
CA HIS A 16 -9.30 -25.40 -9.87
C HIS A 16 -7.89 -24.98 -10.34
N GLY A 17 -6.88 -25.07 -9.47
CA GLY A 17 -5.49 -24.69 -9.82
C GLY A 17 -5.13 -23.24 -9.51
N GLU A 18 -6.06 -22.48 -8.92
CA GLU A 18 -5.83 -21.12 -8.45
C GLU A 18 -6.04 -21.03 -6.93
N CYS A 19 -5.16 -20.31 -6.25
CA CYS A 19 -5.28 -20.07 -4.81
C CYS A 19 -6.17 -18.85 -4.54
N HIS A 20 -7.33 -19.09 -3.94
CA HIS A 20 -8.19 -18.04 -3.41
C HIS A 20 -7.69 -17.63 -2.03
N CYS A 21 -7.02 -16.48 -1.96
CA CYS A 21 -6.44 -15.97 -0.73
C CYS A 21 -7.47 -15.37 0.22
N ASN A 22 -7.23 -15.57 1.52
CA ASN A 22 -7.96 -14.89 2.57
C ASN A 22 -7.75 -13.36 2.47
N PRO A 23 -8.69 -12.55 2.98
CA PRO A 23 -8.55 -11.11 2.98
C PRO A 23 -7.22 -10.67 3.58
N GLY A 24 -6.48 -9.85 2.82
CA GLY A 24 -5.16 -9.42 3.23
C GLY A 24 -4.02 -10.39 2.90
N TRP A 25 -4.26 -11.41 2.09
CA TRP A 25 -3.21 -12.22 1.49
C TRP A 25 -3.33 -12.20 -0.03
N GLY A 26 -2.22 -12.44 -0.72
CA GLY A 26 -2.14 -12.48 -2.17
C GLY A 26 -0.87 -13.16 -2.64
N GLY A 27 -0.64 -13.16 -3.95
CA GLY A 27 0.39 -14.02 -4.55
C GLY A 27 -0.22 -15.30 -5.10
N ILE A 28 0.59 -16.10 -5.80
CA ILE A 28 0.10 -17.30 -6.51
C ILE A 28 -0.26 -18.44 -5.56
N SER A 29 0.29 -18.39 -4.35
CA SER A 29 0.05 -19.31 -3.24
C SER A 29 -0.31 -18.57 -1.95
N CYS A 30 -0.83 -17.35 -2.04
CA CYS A 30 -1.19 -16.51 -0.87
C CYS A 30 -0.02 -16.26 0.11
N GLU A 31 1.21 -16.25 -0.41
CA GLU A 31 2.43 -16.03 0.35
C GLU A 31 2.69 -14.55 0.70
N ILE A 32 1.97 -13.64 0.04
CA ILE A 32 2.13 -12.19 0.18
C ILE A 32 1.08 -11.67 1.16
N LEU A 33 1.50 -11.18 2.31
CA LEU A 33 0.62 -10.46 3.24
C LEU A 33 0.28 -9.08 2.65
N LYS A 34 -0.92 -8.95 2.09
CA LYS A 34 -1.56 -7.70 1.63
C LYS A 34 -2.25 -6.90 2.75
N SER A 35 -2.50 -7.47 3.94
CA SER A 35 -3.27 -6.83 5.04
C SER A 35 -2.48 -5.84 5.88
N THR A 36 -1.18 -5.78 5.72
CA THR A 36 -0.37 -4.73 6.33
C THR A 36 0.15 -3.87 5.21
N CYS A 37 -0.68 -2.90 4.81
CA CYS A 37 -0.04 -1.65 4.44
C CYS A 37 0.85 -1.26 5.63
N PRO A 38 2.17 -1.07 5.44
CA PRO A 38 3.02 -0.57 6.50
C PRO A 38 2.35 0.68 7.07
N ASP A 39 1.96 0.63 8.33
CA ASP A 39 1.39 1.78 9.07
C ASP A 39 0.11 2.41 8.51
N GLN A 40 -0.82 1.62 7.94
CA GLN A 40 -2.15 2.12 7.54
C GLN A 40 -2.07 3.34 6.60
N CYS A 41 -1.25 3.26 5.55
CA CYS A 41 -0.96 4.39 4.66
C CYS A 41 -0.38 5.58 5.43
N SER A 42 0.59 5.33 6.30
CA SER A 42 1.22 6.33 7.18
C SER A 42 0.22 7.15 8.01
N SER A 43 -0.99 6.62 8.27
CA SER A 43 -2.12 7.37 8.85
C SER A 43 -2.55 8.62 8.07
N HIS A 44 -2.18 8.68 6.79
CA HIS A 44 -2.39 9.80 5.86
C HIS A 44 -3.16 9.38 4.60
N GLY A 45 -3.81 8.22 4.68
CA GLY A 45 -4.62 7.67 3.60
C GLY A 45 -5.50 6.53 4.09
N THR A 46 -6.30 6.00 3.19
CA THR A 46 -7.13 4.81 3.40
C THR A 46 -6.63 3.69 2.51
N PHE A 47 -6.36 2.52 3.09
CA PHE A 47 -5.97 1.36 2.31
C PHE A 47 -7.17 0.81 1.55
N ASN A 48 -7.06 0.77 0.22
CA ASN A 48 -8.06 0.19 -0.64
C ASN A 48 -7.73 -1.30 -0.83
N THR A 49 -8.54 -2.17 -0.22
CA THR A 49 -8.39 -3.62 -0.29
C THR A 49 -8.74 -4.20 -1.65
N ASP A 50 -9.54 -3.51 -2.46
CA ASP A 50 -9.93 -3.95 -3.80
C ASP A 50 -8.76 -3.81 -4.78
N THR A 51 -7.99 -2.73 -4.65
CA THR A 51 -6.80 -2.48 -5.48
C THR A 51 -5.51 -2.93 -4.82
N GLY A 52 -5.50 -3.14 -3.50
CA GLY A 52 -4.30 -3.41 -2.71
C GLY A 52 -3.36 -2.22 -2.62
N THR A 53 -3.88 -0.99 -2.71
CA THR A 53 -3.10 0.25 -2.72
C THR A 53 -3.63 1.27 -1.72
N CYS A 54 -2.77 2.17 -1.25
CA CYS A 54 -3.22 3.31 -0.47
C CYS A 54 -3.86 4.38 -1.32
N VAL A 55 -5.02 4.86 -0.88
CA VAL A 55 -5.65 6.08 -1.38
C VAL A 55 -5.27 7.21 -0.43
N CYS A 56 -4.35 8.07 -0.86
CA CYS A 56 -3.82 9.14 -0.02
C CYS A 56 -4.78 10.33 0.10
N GLU A 57 -4.71 11.02 1.23
CA GLU A 57 -5.37 12.30 1.40
C GLU A 57 -4.75 13.38 0.49
N ALA A 58 -5.46 14.48 0.25
CA ALA A 58 -5.08 15.51 -0.73
C ALA A 58 -3.69 16.14 -0.52
N LYS A 59 -3.09 15.98 0.67
CA LYS A 59 -1.74 16.47 1.00
C LYS A 59 -0.70 15.37 1.06
N TRP A 60 -1.00 14.16 0.57
CA TRP A 60 -0.13 13.00 0.66
C TRP A 60 -0.12 12.19 -0.63
N THR A 61 0.98 11.52 -0.90
CA THR A 61 1.22 10.69 -2.08
C THR A 61 2.22 9.58 -1.77
N GLY A 62 2.52 8.72 -2.73
CA GLY A 62 3.35 7.54 -2.56
C GLY A 62 2.52 6.26 -2.32
N ALA A 63 3.20 5.12 -2.30
CA ALA A 63 2.55 3.80 -2.17
C ALA A 63 1.87 3.58 -0.81
N ASP A 64 2.34 4.31 0.20
CA ASP A 64 1.96 4.26 1.62
C ASP A 64 1.60 5.64 2.17
N CYS A 65 1.36 6.64 1.30
CA CYS A 65 1.04 8.01 1.68
C CYS A 65 2.06 8.67 2.63
N SER A 66 3.32 8.25 2.56
CA SER A 66 4.42 8.82 3.36
C SER A 66 4.95 10.15 2.81
N ILE A 67 4.60 10.51 1.57
CA ILE A 67 5.15 11.68 0.88
C ILE A 67 4.15 12.82 0.95
N GLU A 68 4.49 13.93 1.59
CA GLU A 68 3.60 15.10 1.62
C GLU A 68 3.59 15.86 0.28
N VAL A 69 2.39 16.20 -0.21
CA VAL A 69 2.17 17.03 -1.39
C VAL A 69 1.99 18.46 -0.94
N CYS A 70 2.96 19.31 -1.26
CA CYS A 70 2.85 20.75 -1.04
C CYS A 70 2.03 21.42 -2.15
N VAL A 71 1.21 22.40 -1.77
CA VAL A 71 0.38 23.20 -2.71
C VAL A 71 1.26 24.03 -3.67
N VAL A 72 2.49 24.32 -3.25
CA VAL A 72 3.51 25.05 -4.01
C VAL A 72 4.75 24.17 -4.10
N ASP A 73 5.29 24.02 -5.30
CA ASP A 73 6.60 23.40 -5.49
C ASP A 73 7.64 24.22 -4.72
N CYS A 74 8.17 23.66 -3.64
CA CYS A 74 9.13 24.35 -2.76
C CYS A 74 10.50 24.52 -3.42
N GLY A 75 10.67 24.04 -4.65
CA GLY A 75 11.93 24.04 -5.37
C GLY A 75 12.99 23.15 -4.71
N PRO A 76 14.22 23.16 -5.24
CA PRO A 76 15.31 22.31 -4.73
C PRO A 76 15.86 22.74 -3.36
N HIS A 77 15.47 23.90 -2.84
CA HIS A 77 15.97 24.47 -1.59
C HIS A 77 14.89 24.58 -0.50
N GLY A 78 13.72 24.01 -0.74
CA GLY A 78 12.61 24.06 0.20
C GLY A 78 12.11 22.67 0.56
N SER A 79 11.97 22.43 1.86
CA SER A 79 11.29 21.25 2.38
C SER A 79 9.83 21.59 2.63
N CYS A 80 8.91 20.79 2.10
CA CYS A 80 7.52 20.85 2.52
C CYS A 80 7.46 20.37 3.98
N ILE A 81 6.85 21.14 4.88
CA ILE A 81 6.56 20.69 6.25
C ILE A 81 5.17 21.21 6.63
N GLY A 82 4.18 20.31 6.71
CA GLY A 82 2.82 20.67 7.11
C GLY A 82 2.07 21.50 6.06
N GLY A 83 2.46 21.37 4.79
CA GLY A 83 1.89 22.12 3.67
C GLY A 83 2.41 23.56 3.54
N VAL A 84 3.49 23.90 4.24
CA VAL A 84 4.22 25.17 4.08
C VAL A 84 5.65 24.86 3.62
N CYS A 85 6.14 25.60 2.63
CA CYS A 85 7.53 25.49 2.20
C CYS A 85 8.45 26.13 3.24
N HIS A 86 9.32 25.33 3.83
CA HIS A 86 10.41 25.78 4.67
C HIS A 86 11.68 25.85 3.83
N CYS A 87 12.19 27.06 3.59
CA CYS A 87 13.47 27.22 2.89
C CYS A 87 14.62 26.84 3.82
N GLU A 88 15.49 25.94 3.39
CA GLU A 88 16.75 25.68 4.06
C GLU A 88 17.79 26.64 3.46
N GLY A 89 18.22 27.62 4.26
CA GLY A 89 19.09 28.74 3.83
C GLY A 89 20.57 28.40 3.74
#